data_AF-A0A3N5T5W7-F1
#
_entry.id   AF-A0A3N5T5W7-F1
#
_cell.length_a   1.000
_cell.length_b   1.000
_cell.length_c   1.000
_cell.angle_alpha   90.00
_cell.angle_beta   90.00
_cell.angle_gamma   90.00
#
_symmetry.space_group_name_H-M   'P 1'
#
loop_
_entity.id
_entity.type
_entity.pdbx_description
1 polymer ?
#
loop_
_entity_poly.entity_id
_entity_poly.type
_entity_poly.pdbx_seq_one_letter_code
_entity_poly.pdbx_strand_id
1 'polypeptide(L)'
;MEYLVCNIVGLIPCLDTARAEITRDSKGEEIFILRRIALDEASIRSYNNSIGLPLKIFRLKESPKYIIIHSDVMQAMTGAGIQGIEFRKPGEAGDFL
;
A
#
# COMPACT_ATOMS: atom_id res chain seq x y z
N MET A 1 -15.29 3.92 -25.69
CA MET A 1 -15.15 3.83 -24.22
C MET A 1 -13.67 3.97 -23.93
N GLU A 2 -13.24 5.07 -23.28
CA GLU A 2 -11.82 5.46 -23.17
C GLU A 2 -11.14 5.03 -21.86
N TYR A 3 -11.90 4.38 -20.96
CA TYR A 3 -11.40 3.91 -19.67
C TYR A 3 -11.25 2.39 -19.66
N LEU A 4 -10.16 1.92 -19.07
CA LEU A 4 -9.87 0.50 -18.86
C LEU A 4 -9.85 0.18 -17.37
N VAL A 5 -10.33 -1.01 -17.01
CA VAL A 5 -10.18 -1.53 -15.65
C VAL A 5 -8.83 -2.22 -15.54
N CYS A 6 -8.00 -1.74 -14.62
CA CYS A 6 -6.73 -2.37 -14.28
C CYS A 6 -6.85 -3.03 -12.91
N ASN A 7 -6.45 -4.30 -12.82
CA ASN A 7 -6.33 -5.01 -11.57
C ASN A 7 -4.90 -4.92 -11.05
N ILE A 8 -4.73 -4.49 -9.81
CA ILE A 8 -3.44 -4.59 -9.11
C ILE A 8 -3.34 -5.99 -8.53
N VAL A 9 -2.53 -6.83 -9.17
CA VAL A 9 -2.27 -8.21 -8.74
C VAL A 9 -1.15 -8.19 -7.70
N GLY A 10 -1.48 -8.51 -6.45
CA GLY A 10 -0.53 -8.52 -5.34
C GLY A 10 -1.17 -7.97 -4.09
N LEU A 11 -1.53 -8.87 -3.18
CA LEU A 11 -2.08 -8.54 -1.87
C LEU A 11 -1.07 -9.01 -0.81
N ILE A 12 -0.18 -8.10 -0.38
CA ILE A 12 1.00 -8.46 0.39
C ILE A 12 0.76 -8.17 1.89
N PRO A 13 0.90 -9.16 2.79
CA PRO A 13 0.91 -8.93 4.23
C PRO A 13 2.24 -8.32 4.64
N CYS A 14 2.30 -6.99 4.64
CA CYS A 14 3.54 -6.28 4.97
C CYS A 14 3.28 -5.06 5.86
N LEU A 15 2.16 -5.04 6.58
CA LEU A 15 1.96 -4.04 7.62
C LEU A 15 2.84 -4.40 8.83
N ASP A 16 3.75 -3.52 9.20
CA ASP A 16 4.48 -3.65 10.45
C ASP A 16 3.59 -3.17 11.60
N THR A 17 2.87 -4.10 12.22
CA THR A 17 1.92 -3.79 13.30
C THR A 17 2.59 -3.30 14.58
N ALA A 18 3.91 -3.45 14.72
CA ALA A 18 4.65 -2.95 15.88
C ALA A 18 4.99 -1.46 15.73
N ARG A 19 5.17 -0.98 14.50
CA ARG A 19 5.48 0.44 14.18
C ARG A 19 4.29 1.24 13.63
N ALA A 20 3.24 0.57 13.16
CA ALA A 20 2.03 1.20 12.67
C ALA A 20 1.14 1.70 13.83
N GLU A 21 0.35 2.74 13.56
CA GLU A 21 -0.67 3.21 14.50
C GLU A 21 -2.05 2.70 14.04
N ILE A 22 -2.51 1.64 14.70
CA ILE A 22 -3.74 0.93 14.37
C ILE A 22 -4.78 1.04 15.49
N THR A 23 -6.02 1.33 15.12
CA THR A 23 -7.20 1.09 15.95
C THR A 23 -7.91 -0.12 15.39
N ARG A 24 -8.13 -1.13 16.24
CA ARG A 24 -8.92 -2.30 15.86
C ARG A 24 -10.40 -2.08 16.19
N ASP A 25 -11.26 -2.89 15.59
CA ASP A 25 -12.68 -2.90 15.92
C ASP A 25 -12.94 -3.34 17.37
N SER A 26 -14.19 -3.29 17.82
CA SER A 26 -14.56 -3.64 19.20
C SER A 26 -14.26 -5.09 19.57
N LYS A 27 -14.09 -5.98 18.59
CA LYS A 27 -13.70 -7.38 18.77
C LYS A 27 -12.20 -7.62 18.68
N GLY A 28 -11.42 -6.64 18.20
CA GLY A 28 -9.99 -6.75 18.00
C GLY A 28 -9.59 -7.58 16.78
N GLU A 29 -10.54 -7.98 15.95
CA GLU A 29 -10.32 -8.91 14.82
C GLU A 29 -9.81 -8.15 13.60
N GLU A 30 -10.36 -6.97 13.33
CA GLU A 30 -10.08 -6.20 12.12
C GLU A 30 -9.44 -4.85 12.42
N ILE A 31 -8.67 -4.33 11.46
CA ILE A 31 -8.16 -2.96 11.51
C ILE A 31 -9.31 -2.03 11.12
N PHE A 32 -9.81 -1.27 12.09
CA PHE A 32 -10.87 -0.29 11.90
C PHE A 32 -10.32 1.04 11.38
N ILE A 33 -9.20 1.52 11.94
CA ILE A 33 -8.51 2.75 11.53
C ILE A 33 -7.02 2.46 11.43
N LEU A 34 -6.39 2.83 10.32
CA LEU A 34 -4.94 2.82 10.16
C LEU A 34 -4.43 4.25 10.08
N ARG A 35 -4.02 4.85 11.20
CA ARG A 35 -3.62 6.27 11.26
C ARG A 35 -2.22 6.54 10.72
N ARG A 36 -1.33 5.56 10.88
CA ARG A 36 0.05 5.62 10.41
C ARG A 36 0.47 4.29 9.84
N ILE A 37 0.95 4.29 8.60
CA ILE A 37 1.43 3.09 7.92
C ILE A 37 2.92 2.91 8.18
N ALA A 38 3.31 1.71 8.61
CA ALA A 38 4.69 1.26 8.61
C ALA A 38 4.76 -0.03 7.80
N LEU A 39 5.72 -0.12 6.88
CA LEU A 39 5.89 -1.28 6.02
C LEU A 39 7.02 -2.18 6.55
N ASP A 40 6.76 -3.48 6.52
CA ASP A 40 7.81 -4.50 6.64
C ASP A 40 8.39 -4.82 5.26
N GLU A 41 9.52 -4.19 4.96
CA GLU A 41 10.23 -4.40 3.70
C GLU A 41 10.77 -5.83 3.55
N ALA A 42 11.01 -6.57 4.64
CA ALA A 42 11.46 -7.94 4.56
C ALA A 42 10.38 -8.85 3.97
N SER A 43 9.12 -8.68 4.41
CA SER A 43 7.97 -9.37 3.83
C SER A 43 7.77 -9.03 2.35
N ILE A 44 7.95 -7.76 1.96
CA ILE A 44 7.88 -7.35 0.54
C ILE A 44 8.98 -8.04 -0.27
N ARG A 45 10.23 -8.03 0.21
CA ARG A 45 11.36 -8.72 -0.46
C ARG A 45 11.13 -10.22 -0.58
N SER A 46 10.65 -10.87 0.48
CA SER A 46 10.33 -12.30 0.50
C SER A 46 9.27 -12.65 -0.55
N TYR A 47 8.21 -11.84 -0.65
CA TYR A 47 7.17 -12.01 -1.65
C TYR A 47 7.70 -11.82 -3.07
N ASN A 48 8.49 -10.77 -3.32
CA ASN A 48 9.11 -10.54 -4.63
C ASN A 48 10.01 -11.70 -5.06
N ASN A 49 10.76 -12.29 -4.11
CA ASN A 49 11.59 -13.45 -4.37
C ASN A 49 10.77 -14.70 -4.70
N SER A 50 9.64 -14.92 -4.02
CA SER A 50 8.81 -16.11 -4.24
C SER A 50 8.14 -16.13 -5.61
N ILE A 51 7.81 -14.96 -6.16
CA ILE A 51 7.22 -14.82 -7.49
C ILE A 51 8.27 -14.54 -8.59
N GLY A 52 9.55 -14.37 -8.22
CA GLY A 52 10.64 -14.06 -9.14
C GLY A 52 10.52 -12.69 -9.83
N LEU A 53 9.79 -11.74 -9.24
CA LEU A 53 9.52 -10.43 -9.83
C LEU A 53 9.45 -9.33 -8.77
N PRO A 54 10.16 -8.19 -8.94
CA PRO A 54 10.04 -7.05 -8.04
C PRO A 54 8.75 -6.27 -8.34
N LEU A 55 7.70 -6.49 -7.54
CA LEU A 55 6.45 -5.75 -7.68
C LEU A 55 6.67 -4.26 -7.38
N LYS A 56 6.28 -3.41 -8.32
CA LYS A 56 6.35 -1.95 -8.18
C LYS A 56 5.02 -1.31 -7.76
N ILE A 57 3.91 -2.04 -7.86
CA ILE A 57 2.57 -1.61 -7.45
C ILE A 57 1.89 -2.84 -6.85
N PHE A 58 1.36 -2.72 -5.63
CA PHE A 58 0.61 -3.77 -4.95
C PHE A 58 -0.35 -3.18 -3.91
N ARG A 59 -1.20 -4.01 -3.32
CA ARG A 59 -2.11 -3.64 -2.24
C ARG A 59 -1.66 -4.21 -0.90
N LEU A 60 -1.89 -3.45 0.16
CA LEU A 60 -1.69 -3.93 1.52
C LEU A 60 -2.75 -4.97 1.89
N LYS A 61 -2.36 -6.16 2.34
CA LYS A 61 -3.31 -7.24 2.64
C LYS A 61 -4.24 -6.91 3.79
N GLU A 62 -3.71 -6.26 4.81
CA GLU A 62 -4.40 -5.90 6.04
C GLU A 62 -5.41 -4.77 5.82
N SER A 63 -5.24 -3.97 4.77
CA SER A 63 -6.18 -2.91 4.40
C SER A 63 -6.08 -2.61 2.89
N PRO A 64 -6.85 -3.35 2.05
CA PRO A 64 -6.68 -3.34 0.58
C PRO A 64 -6.95 -2.01 -0.12
N LYS A 65 -7.53 -1.02 0.58
CA LYS A 65 -7.70 0.35 0.08
C LYS A 65 -6.36 1.07 -0.12
N TYR A 66 -5.31 0.68 0.61
CA TYR A 66 -3.99 1.25 0.42
C TYR A 66 -3.25 0.56 -0.72
N ILE A 67 -2.88 1.37 -1.70
CA ILE A 67 -2.02 0.98 -2.81
C ILE A 67 -0.60 1.42 -2.47
N ILE A 68 0.32 0.47 -2.43
CA ILE A 68 1.73 0.72 -2.22
C ILE A 68 2.40 0.76 -3.58
N ILE A 69 3.18 1.81 -3.83
CA ILE A 69 3.92 1.97 -5.07
C ILE A 69 5.40 2.23 -4.80
N HIS A 70 6.24 1.76 -5.69
CA HIS A 70 7.66 2.10 -5.72
C HIS A 70 7.85 3.55 -6.22
N SER A 71 8.92 4.22 -5.77
CA SER A 71 9.22 5.61 -6.13
C SER A 71 9.33 5.85 -7.64
N ASP A 72 9.88 4.90 -8.40
CA ASP A 72 9.95 4.98 -9.86
C ASP A 72 8.57 5.18 -10.52
N VAL A 73 7.53 4.52 -9.99
CA VAL A 73 6.16 4.63 -10.51
C VAL A 73 5.62 6.02 -10.21
N MET A 74 5.78 6.48 -8.97
CA MET A 74 5.42 7.85 -8.59
C MET A 74 6.07 8.87 -9.53
N GLN A 75 7.38 8.76 -9.74
CA GLN A 75 8.14 9.66 -10.62
C GLN A 75 7.63 9.61 -12.07
N ALA A 76 7.37 8.41 -12.61
CA ALA A 76 6.82 8.26 -13.95
C ALA A 76 5.43 8.90 -14.10
N MET A 77 4.55 8.71 -13.11
CA MET A 77 3.19 9.28 -13.12
C MET A 77 3.22 10.81 -12.99
N THR A 78 4.05 11.34 -12.08
CA THR A 78 4.24 12.79 -11.93
C THR A 78 4.86 13.40 -13.19
N GLY A 79 5.89 12.76 -13.76
CA GLY A 79 6.53 13.21 -15.00
C GLY A 79 5.61 13.18 -16.23
N ALA A 80 4.67 12.22 -16.27
CA ALA A 80 3.62 12.15 -17.28
C ALA A 80 2.47 13.16 -17.04
N GLY A 81 2.49 13.91 -15.95
CA GLY A 81 1.46 14.89 -15.62
C GLY A 81 0.11 14.29 -15.25
N ILE A 82 0.07 13.04 -14.74
CA ILE A 82 -1.16 12.40 -14.31
C ILE A 82 -1.72 13.17 -13.10
N GLN A 83 -2.96 13.64 -13.23
CA GLN A 83 -3.64 14.43 -12.19
C GLN A 83 -4.58 13.56 -11.34
N GLY A 84 -5.01 14.10 -10.19
CA GLY A 84 -5.99 13.44 -9.31
C GLY A 84 -5.42 12.33 -8.43
N ILE A 85 -4.10 12.24 -8.29
CA ILE A 85 -3.41 11.26 -7.45
C ILE A 85 -2.62 11.98 -6.37
N GLU A 86 -2.81 11.56 -5.12
CA GLU A 86 -2.05 12.02 -3.98
C GLU A 86 -1.08 10.92 -3.53
N PHE A 87 0.22 11.26 -3.47
CA PHE A 87 1.25 10.36 -2.97
C PHE A 87 1.65 10.79 -1.56
N ARG A 88 1.59 9.85 -0.62
CA ARG A 88 2.03 10.05 0.77
C ARG A 88 3.08 9.03 1.14
N LYS A 89 4.06 9.43 1.94
CA LYS A 89 4.97 8.47 2.56
C LYS A 89 4.19 7.60 3.54
N PRO A 90 4.56 6.32 3.75
CA PRO A 90 3.84 5.45 4.67
C PRO A 90 3.60 6.08 6.06
N GLY A 91 4.62 6.70 6.65
CA GLY A 91 4.52 7.34 7.96
C GLY A 91 3.66 8.61 8.03
N GLU A 92 3.25 9.16 6.89
CA GLU A 92 2.38 10.33 6.74
C GLU A 92 1.00 9.93 6.15
N ALA A 93 0.84 8.64 5.82
CA ALA A 93 -0.36 8.07 5.26
C ALA A 93 -1.21 7.41 6.36
N GLY A 94 -2.52 7.44 6.15
CA GLY A 94 -3.47 6.83 7.06
C GLY A 94 -4.86 7.42 6.92
N ASP A 95 -5.77 6.87 7.71
CA ASP A 95 -7.11 7.39 7.90
C ASP A 95 -7.09 8.57 8.86
N PHE A 96 -7.70 9.67 8.43
CA PHE A 96 -7.96 10.84 9.28
C PHE A 96 -9.47 10.84 9.54
N LEU A 97 -9.85 10.61 10.81
CA LEU A 97 -11.21 10.81 11.30
C LEU A 97 -11.33 12.22 11.90
#